data_AF-A0A8D8YTT7-F1
#
_entry.id   AF-A0A8D8YTT7-F1
#
_cell.length_a   1.000
_cell.length_b   1.000
_cell.length_c   1.000
_cell.angle_alpha   90.00
_cell.angle_beta   90.00
_cell.angle_gamma   90.00
#
_symmetry.space_group_name_H-M   'P 1'
#
loop_
_entity.id
_entity.type
_entity.pdbx_description
1 polymer ?
#
loop_
_entity_poly.entity_id
_entity_poly.type
_entity_poly.pdbx_seq_one_letter_code
_entity_poly.pdbx_strand_id
1 'polypeptide(L)'
;MQAGPIPATLYPTRHLSIYSYASLAFLPPALGIFLLVICLVSVLDRYDISNNLSWGHLVHMVTFRKSILVVVLYLVSLLLSLICYKYDEMFVYLSNYPDDLAFAKNFKSNDLITWKQFTVARCSLSFLAWIILALSNPYDLLSRLYSITI
;
A
#
# COMPACT_ATOMS: atom_id res chain seq x y z
N MET A 1 -2.46 29.68 34.70
CA MET A 1 -1.05 29.31 34.46
C MET A 1 -1.03 28.40 33.25
N GLN A 2 -0.74 28.94 32.06
CA GLN A 2 -0.53 28.13 30.85
C GLN A 2 0.80 27.39 31.02
N ALA A 3 0.75 26.06 31.03
CA ALA A 3 1.96 25.24 30.95
C ALA A 3 2.64 25.56 29.61
N GLY A 4 3.88 26.06 29.67
CA GLY A 4 4.69 26.26 28.48
C GLY A 4 5.00 24.93 27.78
N PRO A 5 5.34 24.95 26.48
CA PRO A 5 5.64 23.74 25.73
C PRO A 5 6.78 22.96 26.42
N ILE A 6 6.50 21.69 26.73
CA ILE A 6 7.45 20.81 27.41
C ILE A 6 8.66 20.60 26.48
N PRO A 7 9.90 20.86 26.94
CA PRO A 7 11.08 20.73 26.11
C PRO A 7 11.26 19.29 25.61
N ALA A 8 11.60 19.15 24.33
CA ALA A 8 11.72 17.87 23.61
C ALA A 8 12.68 16.85 24.28
N THR A 9 13.56 17.31 25.17
CA THR A 9 14.54 16.50 25.91
C THR A 9 13.95 15.72 27.09
N LEU A 10 12.72 16.03 27.52
CA LEU A 10 12.06 15.37 28.65
C LEU A 10 11.07 14.27 28.23
N TYR A 11 10.92 14.03 26.92
CA TYR A 11 10.05 12.96 26.43
C TYR A 11 10.77 11.61 26.58
N PRO A 12 10.14 10.61 27.22
CA PRO A 12 10.68 9.26 27.25
C PRO A 12 10.95 8.81 25.82
N THR A 13 12.04 8.08 25.57
CA THR A 13 12.46 7.59 24.24
C THR A 13 11.33 6.95 23.42
N ARG A 14 10.34 6.35 24.09
CA ARG A 14 9.10 5.83 23.49
C ARG A 14 8.25 6.91 22.81
N HIS A 15 8.06 8.07 23.43
CA HIS A 15 7.28 9.18 22.86
C HIS A 15 7.96 9.74 21.61
N LEU A 16 9.28 9.94 21.63
CA LEU A 16 10.04 10.43 20.47
C LEU A 16 9.89 9.50 19.25
N SER A 17 9.89 8.18 19.47
CA SER A 17 9.69 7.21 18.40
C SER A 17 8.29 7.31 17.78
N ILE A 18 7.25 7.50 18.59
CA ILE A 18 5.87 7.61 18.13
C ILE A 18 5.69 8.86 17.25
N TYR A 19 6.25 10.01 17.63
CA TYR A 19 6.19 11.23 16.81
C TYR A 19 6.88 11.07 15.45
N SER A 20 7.98 10.34 15.41
CA SER A 20 8.69 10.05 14.16
C SER A 20 7.88 9.09 13.25
N TYR A 21 7.13 8.16 13.84
CA TYR A 21 6.23 7.27 13.08
C TYR A 21 4.92 7.95 12.68
N ALA A 22 4.45 8.92 13.44
CA ALA A 22 3.25 9.70 13.16
C ALA A 22 3.33 10.46 11.82
N SER A 23 4.45 11.11 11.53
CA SER A 23 4.67 11.75 10.22
C SER A 23 4.67 10.74 9.06
N LEU A 24 5.11 9.51 9.33
CA LEU A 24 5.12 8.39 8.41
C LEU A 24 3.75 7.71 8.24
N ALA A 25 2.81 7.93 9.17
CA ALA A 25 1.48 7.34 9.16
C ALA A 25 0.43 8.22 8.47
N PHE A 26 0.74 9.49 8.18
CA PHE A 26 -0.20 10.39 7.52
C PHE A 26 -0.08 10.35 6.00
N LEU A 27 1.04 10.86 5.46
CA LEU A 27 1.21 11.05 4.02
C LEU A 27 1.48 9.73 3.25
N PRO A 28 2.35 8.83 3.74
CA PRO A 28 2.69 7.60 3.00
C PRO A 28 1.53 6.61 2.80
N PRO A 29 0.62 6.36 3.77
CA PRO A 29 -0.53 5.47 3.55
C PRO A 29 -1.51 6.00 2.50
N ALA A 30 -1.86 7.28 2.57
CA ALA A 30 -2.78 7.92 1.63
C ALA A 30 -2.22 7.90 0.19
N LEU A 31 -0.97 8.35 0.01
CA LEU A 31 -0.30 8.29 -1.30
C LEU A 31 -0.11 6.85 -1.78
N GLY A 32 0.20 5.93 -0.86
CA GLY A 32 0.38 4.52 -1.17
C GLY A 32 -0.88 3.88 -1.75
N ILE A 33 -2.05 4.11 -1.14
CA ILE A 33 -3.34 3.60 -1.63
C ILE A 33 -3.68 4.23 -2.99
N PHE A 34 -3.51 5.55 -3.13
CA PHE A 34 -3.76 6.24 -4.39
C PHE A 34 -2.90 5.69 -5.54
N LEU A 35 -1.60 5.54 -5.30
CA LEU A 35 -0.67 4.96 -6.28
C LEU A 35 -1.03 3.50 -6.60
N LEU A 36 -1.40 2.70 -5.59
CA LEU A 36 -1.85 1.32 -5.76
C LEU A 36 -3.06 1.20 -6.68
N VAL A 37 -4.05 2.07 -6.51
CA VAL A 37 -5.25 2.10 -7.37
C VAL A 37 -4.87 2.47 -8.80
N ILE A 38 -4.01 3.48 -9.00
CA ILE A 38 -3.53 3.85 -10.34
C ILE A 38 -2.77 2.68 -10.98
N CYS A 39 -1.86 2.04 -10.25
CA CYS A 39 -1.11 0.89 -10.74
C CYS A 39 -2.06 -0.26 -11.11
N LEU A 40 -3.06 -0.56 -10.27
CA LEU A 40 -4.04 -1.60 -10.53
C LEU A 40 -4.82 -1.29 -11.82
N VAL A 41 -5.38 -0.07 -11.94
CA VAL A 41 -6.13 0.34 -13.13
C VAL A 41 -5.24 0.29 -14.39
N SER A 42 -4.01 0.77 -14.31
CA SER A 42 -3.05 0.72 -15.43
C SER A 42 -2.72 -0.70 -15.87
N VAL A 43 -2.60 -1.63 -14.91
CA VAL A 43 -2.38 -3.04 -15.21
C VAL A 43 -3.63 -3.66 -15.86
N LEU A 44 -4.83 -3.37 -15.36
CA LEU A 44 -6.07 -3.86 -15.94
C LEU A 44 -6.29 -3.30 -17.37
N ASP A 45 -5.92 -2.05 -17.62
CA ASP A 45 -5.95 -1.38 -18.93
C ASP A 45 -4.96 -2.04 -19.92
N ARG A 46 -3.72 -2.29 -19.48
CA ARG A 46 -2.69 -2.97 -20.29
C ARG A 46 -3.12 -4.36 -20.76
N TYR A 47 -4.00 -5.03 -20.00
CA TYR A 47 -4.47 -6.37 -20.34
C TYR A 47 -5.84 -6.39 -21.05
N ASP A 48 -6.42 -5.22 -21.35
CA ASP A 48 -7.70 -5.07 -22.07
C ASP A 48 -8.80 -6.04 -21.60
N ILE A 49 -9.00 -6.11 -20.27
CA ILE A 49 -10.02 -6.99 -19.66
C ILE A 49 -11.44 -6.60 -20.14
N SER A 50 -11.61 -5.33 -20.51
CA SER A 50 -12.87 -4.74 -20.95
C SER A 50 -13.41 -5.37 -22.25
N ASN A 51 -12.55 -5.57 -23.24
CA ASN A 51 -13.00 -5.94 -24.59
C ASN A 51 -13.24 -7.45 -24.77
N ASN A 52 -12.86 -8.28 -23.79
CA ASN A 52 -12.89 -9.74 -23.92
C ASN A 52 -13.22 -10.47 -22.61
N LEU A 53 -14.23 -9.99 -21.87
CA LEU A 53 -14.76 -10.57 -20.63
C LEU A 53 -15.48 -11.93 -20.81
N SER A 54 -15.10 -12.71 -21.81
CA SER A 54 -15.54 -14.09 -21.99
C SER A 54 -14.79 -15.01 -21.02
N TRP A 55 -15.47 -16.03 -20.50
CA TRP A 55 -14.89 -17.03 -19.59
C TRP A 55 -13.61 -17.66 -20.16
N GLY A 56 -13.54 -17.88 -21.48
CA GLY A 56 -12.37 -18.41 -22.16
C GLY A 56 -11.14 -17.49 -22.09
N HIS A 57 -11.34 -16.17 -22.10
CA HIS A 57 -10.24 -15.20 -21.96
C HIS A 57 -9.74 -15.07 -20.53
N LEU A 58 -10.62 -15.21 -19.52
CA LEU A 58 -10.20 -15.30 -18.12
C LEU A 58 -9.31 -16.53 -17.89
N VAL A 59 -9.65 -17.68 -18.48
CA VAL A 59 -8.78 -18.87 -18.46
C VAL A 59 -7.45 -18.61 -19.18
N HIS A 60 -7.49 -17.88 -20.29
CA HIS A 60 -6.27 -17.51 -21.02
C HIS A 60 -5.38 -16.53 -20.24
N MET A 61 -5.97 -15.60 -19.48
CA MET A 61 -5.26 -14.72 -18.55
C MET A 61 -4.64 -15.49 -17.39
N VAL A 62 -5.36 -16.47 -16.83
CA VAL A 62 -4.81 -17.41 -15.83
C VAL A 62 -3.64 -18.20 -16.44
N THR A 63 -3.70 -18.50 -17.75
CA THR A 63 -2.63 -19.18 -18.50
C THR A 63 -1.42 -18.26 -18.71
N PHE A 64 -1.61 -16.95 -18.90
CA PHE A 64 -0.56 -15.92 -18.86
C PHE A 64 -0.17 -15.57 -17.41
N ARG A 65 0.46 -16.54 -16.74
CA ARG A 65 0.76 -16.59 -15.30
C ARG A 65 1.35 -15.33 -14.66
N LYS A 66 2.07 -14.49 -15.41
CA LYS A 66 2.74 -13.29 -14.88
C LYS A 66 1.79 -12.11 -14.69
N SER A 67 0.82 -11.95 -15.58
CA SER A 67 -0.15 -10.84 -15.59
C SER A 67 -1.08 -10.89 -14.39
N ILE A 68 -1.74 -12.04 -14.21
CA ILE A 68 -2.69 -12.24 -13.12
C ILE A 68 -2.02 -12.18 -11.75
N LEU A 69 -0.74 -12.60 -11.66
CA LEU A 69 0.05 -12.51 -10.45
C LEU A 69 0.25 -11.05 -10.03
N VAL A 70 0.56 -10.14 -10.96
CA VAL A 70 0.70 -8.70 -10.66
C VAL A 70 -0.63 -8.12 -10.16
N VAL A 71 -1.76 -8.47 -10.78
CA VAL A 71 -3.09 -8.03 -10.35
C VAL A 71 -3.40 -8.52 -8.93
N VAL A 72 -3.15 -9.80 -8.65
CA VAL A 72 -3.36 -10.39 -7.32
C VAL A 72 -2.47 -9.72 -6.27
N LEU A 73 -1.19 -9.45 -6.57
CA LEU A 73 -0.30 -8.75 -5.63
C LEU A 73 -0.79 -7.35 -5.29
N TYR A 74 -1.24 -6.57 -6.28
CA TYR A 74 -1.80 -5.25 -6.03
C TYR A 74 -3.11 -5.32 -5.24
N LEU A 75 -4.00 -6.28 -5.54
CA LEU A 75 -5.23 -6.48 -4.75
C LEU A 75 -4.94 -6.86 -3.30
N VAL A 76 -4.02 -7.79 -3.06
CA VAL A 76 -3.61 -8.18 -1.70
C VAL A 76 -3.00 -6.99 -0.96
N SER A 77 -2.13 -6.20 -1.61
CA SER A 77 -1.53 -5.01 -1.02
C SER A 77 -2.57 -3.92 -0.69
N LEU A 78 -3.61 -3.78 -1.53
CA LEU A 78 -4.74 -2.88 -1.29
C LEU A 78 -5.58 -3.34 -0.10
N LEU A 79 -5.91 -4.64 -0.02
CA LEU A 79 -6.62 -5.22 1.13
C LEU A 79 -5.84 -5.05 2.44
N LEU A 80 -4.52 -5.30 2.42
CA LEU A 80 -3.66 -5.05 3.57
C LEU A 80 -3.66 -3.58 3.97
N SER A 81 -3.65 -2.66 3.00
CA SER A 81 -3.73 -1.22 3.28
C SER A 81 -5.07 -0.84 3.91
N LEU A 82 -6.18 -1.48 3.49
CA LEU A 82 -7.50 -1.25 4.07
C LEU A 82 -7.61 -1.79 5.52
N ILE A 83 -7.00 -2.95 5.80
CA ILE A 83 -6.90 -3.50 7.16
C ILE A 83 -6.02 -2.60 8.04
N CYS A 84 -4.93 -2.06 7.47
CA CYS A 84 -3.99 -1.19 8.16
C CYS A 84 -4.57 0.20 8.46
N TYR A 85 -5.62 0.62 7.76
CA TYR A 85 -6.24 1.95 7.89
C TYR A 85 -6.60 2.32 9.34
N LYS A 86 -7.12 1.36 10.12
CA LYS A 86 -7.41 1.57 11.55
C LYS A 86 -6.17 2.01 12.34
N TYR A 87 -5.03 1.40 12.05
CA TYR A 87 -3.77 1.70 12.73
C TYR A 87 -3.19 3.03 12.22
N ASP A 88 -3.29 3.31 10.92
CA ASP A 88 -2.87 4.59 10.35
C ASP A 88 -3.62 5.75 11.01
N GLU A 89 -4.94 5.68 11.12
CA GLU A 89 -5.77 6.68 11.83
C GLU A 89 -5.39 6.83 13.31
N MET A 90 -5.06 5.73 13.98
CA MET A 90 -4.61 5.75 15.38
C MET A 90 -3.31 6.53 15.56
N PHE A 91 -2.35 6.37 14.63
CA PHE A 91 -1.09 7.12 14.65
C PHE A 91 -1.27 8.59 14.25
N VAL A 92 -2.16 8.88 13.30
CA VAL A 92 -2.52 10.26 12.93
C VAL A 92 -3.18 10.97 14.10
N TYR A 93 -4.11 10.32 14.81
CA TYR A 93 -4.73 10.87 16.00
C TYR A 93 -3.69 11.19 17.08
N LEU A 94 -2.79 10.26 17.36
CA LEU A 94 -1.72 10.44 18.35
C LEU A 94 -0.71 11.54 17.95
N SER A 95 -0.53 11.77 16.65
CA SER A 95 0.25 12.90 16.12
C SER A 95 -0.42 14.24 16.40
N ASN A 96 -1.73 14.33 16.23
CA ASN A 96 -2.49 15.57 16.34
C ASN A 96 -2.83 15.93 17.79
N TYR A 97 -2.96 14.92 18.66
CA TYR A 97 -3.32 15.06 20.07
C TYR A 97 -2.28 14.41 20.99
N PRO A 98 -1.06 14.97 21.05
CA PRO A 98 0.06 14.42 21.82
C PRO A 98 -0.19 14.33 23.33
N ASP A 99 -0.97 15.26 23.87
CA ASP A 99 -1.20 15.42 25.30
C ASP A 99 -2.33 14.53 25.83
N ASP A 100 -3.01 13.77 24.96
CA ASP A 100 -4.01 12.78 25.36
C ASP A 100 -3.32 11.53 25.95
N LEU A 101 -2.91 11.68 27.21
CA LEU A 101 -2.24 10.64 27.99
C LEU A 101 -3.14 9.41 28.18
N ALA A 102 -4.46 9.57 28.14
CA ALA A 102 -5.41 8.47 28.28
C ALA A 102 -5.39 7.58 27.04
N PHE A 103 -5.38 8.17 25.85
CA PHE A 103 -5.23 7.44 24.59
C PHE A 103 -3.83 6.82 24.48
N ALA A 104 -2.78 7.57 24.78
CA ALA A 104 -1.39 7.09 24.72
C ALA A 104 -1.11 5.93 25.70
N LYS A 105 -1.79 5.88 26.86
CA LYS A 105 -1.68 4.78 27.81
C LYS A 105 -2.42 3.52 27.36
N ASN A 106 -3.49 3.68 26.58
CA ASN A 106 -4.23 2.57 25.98
C ASN A 106 -3.56 2.04 24.70
N PHE A 107 -2.67 2.81 24.09
CA PHE A 107 -1.85 2.39 22.95
C PHE A 107 -0.91 1.23 23.37
N LYS A 108 -1.15 0.02 22.85
CA LYS A 108 -0.32 -1.14 23.18
C LYS A 108 0.92 -1.14 22.29
N SER A 109 2.07 -1.50 22.86
CA SER A 109 3.30 -1.73 22.08
C SER A 109 3.11 -2.74 20.94
N ASN A 110 2.17 -3.67 21.09
CA ASN A 110 1.82 -4.64 20.06
C ASN A 110 1.17 -4.00 18.82
N ASP A 111 0.44 -2.89 18.98
CA ASP A 111 -0.20 -2.19 17.86
C ASP A 111 0.85 -1.55 16.94
N LEU A 112 1.92 -1.00 17.52
CA LEU A 112 3.06 -0.47 16.76
C LEU A 112 3.81 -1.55 15.98
N ILE A 113 4.03 -2.71 16.60
CA ILE A 113 4.69 -3.84 15.93
C ILE A 113 3.84 -4.33 14.76
N THR A 114 2.54 -4.47 14.99
CA THR A 114 1.56 -4.91 13.99
C THR A 114 1.52 -3.94 12.81
N TRP A 115 1.40 -2.64 13.08
CA TRP A 115 1.41 -1.60 12.05
C TRP A 115 2.71 -1.60 11.23
N LYS A 116 3.87 -1.75 11.90
CA LYS A 116 5.17 -1.85 11.22
C LYS A 116 5.21 -3.06 10.28
N GLN A 117 4.74 -4.22 10.73
CA GLN A 117 4.71 -5.44 9.91
C GLN A 117 3.81 -5.27 8.69
N PHE A 118 2.60 -4.74 8.87
CA PHE A 118 1.68 -4.47 7.75
C PHE A 118 2.25 -3.43 6.77
N THR A 119 2.91 -2.39 7.28
CA THR A 119 3.56 -1.37 6.44
C THR A 119 4.70 -1.95 5.62
N VAL A 120 5.54 -2.82 6.19
CA VAL A 120 6.59 -3.51 5.43
C VAL A 120 5.98 -4.49 4.42
N ALA A 121 4.94 -5.23 4.79
CA ALA A 121 4.27 -6.18 3.91
C ALA A 121 3.65 -5.51 2.68
N ARG A 122 2.87 -4.43 2.85
CA ARG A 122 2.25 -3.71 1.73
C ARG A 122 3.29 -3.08 0.80
N CYS A 123 4.36 -2.50 1.34
CA CYS A 123 5.45 -1.93 0.55
C CYS A 123 6.22 -3.01 -0.25
N SER A 124 6.54 -4.13 0.38
CA SER A 124 7.24 -5.24 -0.29
C SER A 124 6.40 -5.88 -1.39
N LEU A 125 5.09 -6.08 -1.17
CA LEU A 125 4.17 -6.58 -2.19
C LEU A 125 4.06 -5.63 -3.39
N SER A 126 3.88 -4.33 -3.13
CA SER A 126 3.80 -3.32 -4.20
C SER A 126 5.10 -3.21 -4.99
N PHE A 127 6.26 -3.29 -4.31
CA PHE A 127 7.57 -3.28 -4.97
C PHE A 127 7.80 -4.56 -5.80
N LEU A 128 7.41 -5.72 -5.27
CA LEU A 128 7.48 -7.00 -5.98
C LEU A 128 6.60 -6.98 -7.24
N ALA A 129 5.36 -6.49 -7.11
CA ALA A 129 4.45 -6.33 -8.25
C ALA A 129 5.06 -5.43 -9.33
N TRP A 130 5.71 -4.33 -8.92
CA TRP A 130 6.38 -3.42 -9.84
C TRP A 130 7.57 -4.06 -10.55
N ILE A 131 8.41 -4.83 -9.84
CA ILE A 131 9.51 -5.59 -10.46
C ILE A 131 8.97 -6.59 -11.49
N ILE A 132 7.94 -7.36 -11.14
CA ILE A 132 7.36 -8.35 -12.04
C ILE A 132 6.76 -7.67 -13.28
N LEU A 133 6.10 -6.52 -13.10
CA LEU A 133 5.57 -5.72 -14.20
C LEU A 133 6.68 -5.16 -15.10
N ALA A 134 7.79 -4.67 -14.52
CA ALA A 134 8.93 -4.15 -15.26
C ALA A 134 9.66 -5.23 -16.07
N LEU A 135 9.73 -6.45 -15.53
CA LEU A 135 10.24 -7.62 -16.23
C LEU A 135 9.25 -8.19 -17.26
N SER A 136 7.99 -7.76 -17.25
CA SER A 136 6.97 -8.18 -18.21
C SER A 136 7.12 -7.39 -19.51
N ASN A 137 7.63 -8.07 -20.54
CA ASN A 137 7.95 -7.47 -21.84
C ASN A 137 6.71 -6.82 -22.52
N PRO A 138 6.81 -5.59 -23.06
CA PRO A 138 5.69 -4.92 -23.73
C PRO A 138 5.40 -5.39 -25.16
N TYR A 139 6.25 -6.25 -25.74
CA TYR A 139 6.18 -6.59 -27.18
C TYR A 139 5.07 -7.57 -27.58
N ASP A 140 4.28 -8.12 -26.67
CA ASP A 140 3.28 -9.15 -27.01
C ASP A 140 2.04 -8.61 -27.75
N LEU A 141 1.70 -7.32 -27.65
CA LEU A 141 0.55 -6.78 -28.39
C LEU A 141 0.90 -6.28 -29.80
N LEU A 142 2.04 -5.63 -29.97
CA LEU A 142 2.43 -5.02 -31.25
C LEU A 142 2.92 -6.06 -32.26
N SER A 143 3.60 -7.12 -31.81
CA SER A 143 3.99 -8.25 -32.65
C SER A 143 2.80 -9.08 -33.13
N ARG A 144 1.75 -9.21 -32.30
CA ARG A 144 0.55 -9.96 -32.64
C ARG A 144 -0.31 -9.26 -33.69
N LEU A 145 -0.42 -7.92 -33.62
CA LEU A 145 -1.10 -7.12 -34.65
C LEU A 145 -0.40 -7.21 -36.02
N TYR A 146 0.93 -7.25 -36.02
CA TYR A 146 1.71 -7.41 -37.26
C TYR A 146 1.50 -8.79 -37.91
N SER A 147 1.31 -9.86 -37.12
CA SER A 147 1.06 -11.21 -37.66
C SER A 147 -0.33 -11.44 -38.26
N ILE A 148 -1.32 -10.58 -37.94
CA ILE A 148 -2.69 -10.69 -38.45
C ILE A 148 -2.86 -9.90 -39.76
N THR A 149 -1.90 -9.04 -40.11
CA THR A 149 -1.98 -8.13 -41.27
C THR A 149 -1.15 -8.63 -42.48
N ILE A 150 -0.59 -9.84 -42.42
CA ILE A 150 0.11 -10.53 -43.52
C ILE A 150 -0.62 -11.84 -43.79
#